data_AF-A0A953QJD5-F1
#
_entry.id   AF-A0A953QJD5-F1
#
_cell.length_a   1.000
_cell.length_b   1.000
_cell.length_c   1.000
_cell.angle_alpha   90.00
_cell.angle_beta   90.00
_cell.angle_gamma   90.00
#
_symmetry.space_group_name_H-M   'P 1'
#
loop_
_entity.id
_entity.type
_entity.pdbx_description
1 polymer ?
#
loop_
_entity_poly.entity_id
_entity_poly.type
_entity_poly.pdbx_seq_one_letter_code
_entity_poly.pdbx_strand_id
1 'polypeptide(L)'
;MPESDLIQQLDLAVEAILRGKPAPAAGPEVTALRRVAEDVRALPDRDFRANLKARLMSQAAKEREKMSATTTPVHWIPKGFHSLTPYLHASPKAKLLDFLRDAFGAVEAGRFPRPDGTIMHAQTQIGDSILEFAEMPDDFAGPRGTSFWYFVDNVDETYRRAVAAGGTSLNEPVDRPYGQREGGVIDPAGNYWFISRVIGAESPAPAGMHTVSTYFIARGVPAFIQFLESAFGASVVEKHEGPDGRIVHARIRIGDSDFGMGEAQEQWQPMPAGIHHYVPNVDEAYQRALAAGAKSLEPPSDKPYGDRYAGVIDPQGNYWYLTTHIHDVSA
;
A
#
# COMPACT_ATOMS: atom_id res chain seq x y z
N MET A 1 9.74 -44.23 30.46
CA MET A 1 11.07 -44.86 30.36
C MET A 1 12.10 -43.83 30.79
N PRO A 2 13.20 -44.24 31.45
CA PRO A 2 14.33 -43.34 31.73
C PRO A 2 14.93 -42.80 30.42
N GLU A 3 15.42 -41.56 30.42
CA GLU A 3 16.08 -40.94 29.25
C GLU A 3 17.30 -41.77 28.76
N SER A 4 18.00 -42.43 29.69
CA SER A 4 19.11 -43.34 29.39
C SER A 4 18.69 -44.60 28.61
N ASP A 5 17.44 -45.06 28.76
CA ASP A 5 16.88 -46.22 28.06
C ASP A 5 16.50 -45.87 26.61
N LEU A 6 16.04 -44.63 26.39
CA LEU A 6 15.74 -44.09 25.05
C LEU A 6 17.00 -43.93 24.20
N ILE A 7 18.10 -43.43 24.79
CA ILE A 7 19.39 -43.26 24.10
C ILE A 7 19.95 -44.61 23.66
N GLN A 8 19.90 -45.63 24.54
CA GLN A 8 20.34 -46.98 24.22
C GLN A 8 19.52 -47.64 23.10
N GLN A 9 18.20 -47.44 23.11
CA GLN A 9 17.32 -47.93 22.04
C GLN A 9 17.59 -47.23 20.70
N LEU A 10 17.93 -45.93 20.74
CA LEU A 10 18.30 -45.17 19.55
C LEU A 10 19.64 -45.63 18.97
N ASP A 11 20.66 -45.84 19.80
CA ASP A 11 21.99 -46.30 19.36
C ASP A 11 21.91 -47.68 18.69
N LEU A 12 21.16 -48.62 19.27
CA LEU A 12 20.93 -49.93 18.68
C LEU A 12 20.18 -49.87 17.34
N ALA A 13 19.23 -48.94 17.21
CA ALA A 13 18.51 -48.73 15.96
C ALA A 13 19.42 -48.14 14.87
N VAL A 14 20.27 -47.16 15.22
CA VAL A 14 21.23 -46.55 14.30
C VAL A 14 22.27 -47.58 13.84
N GLU A 15 22.82 -48.39 14.74
CA GLU A 15 23.77 -49.46 14.37
C GLU A 15 23.14 -50.49 13.43
N ALA A 16 21.88 -50.88 13.66
CA ALA A 16 21.18 -51.82 12.80
C ALA A 16 20.98 -51.25 11.38
N ILE A 17 20.59 -49.98 11.28
CA ILE A 17 20.43 -49.24 10.02
C ILE A 17 21.76 -49.18 9.25
N LEU A 18 22.86 -48.84 9.94
CA LEU A 18 24.19 -48.77 9.33
C LEU A 18 24.67 -50.15 8.82
N ARG A 19 24.28 -51.23 9.49
CA ARG A 19 24.60 -52.62 9.11
C ARG A 19 23.60 -53.23 8.11
N GLY A 20 22.58 -52.49 7.68
CA GLY A 20 21.54 -52.97 6.77
C GLY A 20 20.64 -54.07 7.37
N LYS A 21 20.56 -54.14 8.70
CA LYS A 21 19.73 -55.11 9.43
C LYS A 21 18.45 -54.45 9.95
N PRO A 22 17.35 -55.22 10.14
CA PRO A 22 16.16 -54.70 10.79
C PRO A 22 16.49 -54.25 12.22
N ALA A 23 16.15 -53.00 12.56
CA ALA A 23 16.28 -52.50 13.92
C ALA A 23 15.26 -53.19 14.85
N PRO A 24 15.62 -53.49 16.12
CA PRO A 24 14.71 -54.09 17.09
C PRO A 24 13.47 -53.21 17.38
N ALA A 25 12.43 -53.82 17.95
CA ALA A 25 11.20 -53.11 18.32
C ALA A 25 11.49 -52.07 19.43
N ALA A 26 11.02 -50.84 19.22
CA ALA A 26 11.26 -49.72 20.12
C ALA A 26 9.97 -48.90 20.35
N GLY A 27 9.98 -48.04 21.36
CA GLY A 27 8.85 -47.14 21.67
C GLY A 27 8.51 -46.15 20.53
N PRO A 28 7.35 -45.47 20.60
CA PRO A 28 6.87 -44.58 19.55
C PRO A 28 7.82 -43.40 19.25
N GLU A 29 8.52 -42.88 20.27
CA GLU A 29 9.52 -41.80 20.11
C GLU A 29 10.75 -42.26 19.30
N VAL A 30 11.30 -43.43 19.61
CA VAL A 30 12.43 -44.04 18.88
C VAL A 30 12.01 -44.43 17.47
N THR A 31 10.76 -44.84 17.26
CA THR A 31 10.20 -45.15 15.94
C THR A 31 10.13 -43.91 15.04
N ALA A 32 9.83 -42.74 15.59
CA ALA A 32 9.81 -41.48 14.85
C ALA A 32 11.23 -41.07 14.43
N LEU A 33 12.21 -41.17 15.33
CA LEU A 33 13.62 -40.87 15.05
C LEU A 33 14.22 -41.88 14.04
N ARG A 34 13.81 -43.15 14.09
CA ARG A 34 14.22 -44.18 13.12
C ARG A 34 13.84 -43.82 11.70
N ARG A 35 12.62 -43.31 11.47
CA ARG A 35 12.20 -42.85 10.13
C ARG A 35 13.11 -41.74 9.60
N VAL A 36 13.49 -40.80 10.46
CA VAL A 36 14.41 -39.73 10.07
C VAL A 36 15.79 -40.29 9.72
N ALA A 37 16.32 -41.24 10.50
CA ALA A 37 17.61 -41.89 10.23
C ALA A 37 17.60 -42.74 8.95
N GLU A 38 16.50 -43.46 8.67
CA GLU A 38 16.28 -44.20 7.42
C GLU A 38 16.24 -43.24 6.22
N ASP A 39 15.53 -42.12 6.34
CA ASP A 39 15.45 -41.10 5.30
C ASP A 39 16.85 -40.48 5.05
N VAL A 40 17.59 -40.12 6.11
CA VAL A 40 18.92 -39.46 6.01
C VAL A 40 20.02 -40.38 5.47
N ARG A 41 19.92 -41.71 5.65
CA ARG A 41 20.86 -42.69 5.07
C ARG A 41 20.92 -42.61 3.54
N ALA A 42 19.84 -42.18 2.91
CA ALA A 42 19.75 -42.02 1.47
C ALA A 42 20.32 -40.67 0.98
N LEU A 43 20.95 -39.84 1.81
CA LEU A 43 21.64 -38.65 1.31
C LEU A 43 22.91 -39.03 0.53
N PRO A 44 23.18 -38.47 -0.66
CA PRO A 44 22.48 -37.38 -1.34
C PRO A 44 21.61 -37.83 -2.55
N ASP A 45 20.80 -38.87 -2.40
CA ASP A 45 19.96 -39.45 -3.46
C ASP A 45 18.81 -38.52 -3.90
N ARG A 46 18.45 -38.65 -5.18
CA ARG A 46 17.43 -37.87 -5.87
C ARG A 46 16.03 -38.10 -5.27
N ASP A 47 15.73 -39.33 -4.86
CA ASP A 47 14.42 -39.70 -4.34
C ASP A 47 14.16 -39.12 -2.96
N PHE A 48 15.19 -39.10 -2.08
CA PHE A 48 15.09 -38.41 -0.79
C PHE A 48 14.81 -36.91 -0.97
N ARG A 49 15.54 -36.24 -1.87
CA ARG A 49 15.33 -34.80 -2.14
C ARG A 49 13.90 -34.52 -2.62
N ALA A 50 13.35 -35.38 -3.47
CA ALA A 50 11.97 -35.27 -3.93
C ALA A 50 10.95 -35.45 -2.80
N ASN A 51 11.15 -36.47 -1.95
CA ASN A 51 10.26 -36.77 -0.82
C ASN A 51 10.30 -35.70 0.27
N LEU A 52 11.50 -35.19 0.61
CA LEU A 52 11.66 -34.08 1.56
C LEU A 52 10.96 -32.82 1.05
N LYS A 53 11.14 -32.48 -0.23
CA LYS A 53 10.46 -31.34 -0.86
C LYS A 53 8.93 -31.48 -0.78
N ALA A 54 8.39 -32.65 -1.09
CA ALA A 54 6.94 -32.90 -1.02
C ALA A 54 6.39 -32.76 0.41
N ARG A 55 7.12 -33.29 1.41
CA ARG A 55 6.74 -33.18 2.83
C ARG A 55 6.76 -31.75 3.35
N LEU A 56 7.83 -31.00 3.05
CA LEU A 56 7.93 -29.59 3.44
C LEU A 56 6.81 -28.74 2.80
N MET A 57 6.50 -28.98 1.53
CA MET A 57 5.39 -28.31 0.85
C MET A 57 4.03 -28.65 1.48
N SER A 58 3.78 -29.92 1.80
CA SER A 58 2.54 -30.33 2.47
C SER A 58 2.41 -29.75 3.89
N GLN A 59 3.51 -29.67 4.62
CA GLN A 59 3.51 -29.10 5.98
C GLN A 59 3.29 -27.59 5.95
N ALA A 60 3.93 -26.88 5.02
CA ALA A 60 3.68 -25.45 4.81
C ALA A 60 2.22 -25.16 4.42
N ALA A 61 1.59 -26.03 3.61
CA ALA A 61 0.18 -25.90 3.27
C ALA A 61 -0.75 -26.09 4.50
N LYS A 62 -0.47 -27.08 5.35
CA LYS A 62 -1.22 -27.31 6.59
C LYS A 62 -1.05 -26.18 7.60
N GLU A 63 0.15 -25.60 7.70
CA GLU A 63 0.38 -24.43 8.56
C GLU A 63 -0.39 -23.20 8.08
N ARG A 64 -0.44 -22.96 6.76
CA ARG A 64 -1.29 -21.91 6.17
C ARG A 64 -2.77 -22.12 6.46
N GLU A 65 -3.25 -23.36 6.34
CA GLU A 65 -4.65 -23.71 6.61
C GLU A 65 -5.00 -23.55 8.10
N LYS A 66 -4.09 -23.91 9.00
CA LYS A 66 -4.27 -23.75 10.45
C LYS A 66 -4.26 -22.28 10.87
N MET A 67 -3.42 -21.46 10.24
CA MET A 67 -3.36 -20.01 10.46
C MET A 67 -4.61 -19.32 9.90
N SER A 68 -5.17 -19.83 8.80
CA SER A 68 -6.45 -19.36 8.22
C SER A 68 -7.69 -19.71 9.06
N ALA A 69 -7.63 -20.76 9.90
CA ALA A 69 -8.79 -21.25 10.64
C ALA A 69 -9.00 -20.59 12.02
N THR A 70 -8.09 -19.71 12.47
CA THR A 70 -8.09 -19.16 13.85
C THR A 70 -8.39 -17.67 13.92
N THR A 71 -8.55 -16.99 12.79
CA THR A 71 -8.75 -15.54 12.72
C THR A 71 -10.16 -15.23 12.24
N THR A 72 -10.90 -14.42 13.00
CA THR A 72 -12.08 -13.72 12.47
C THR A 72 -11.68 -13.04 11.16
N PRO A 73 -12.44 -13.15 10.06
CA PRO A 73 -12.08 -12.50 8.81
C PRO A 73 -11.98 -10.99 9.05
N VAL A 74 -10.75 -10.47 9.06
CA VAL A 74 -10.49 -9.03 9.17
C VAL A 74 -10.81 -8.40 7.82
N HIS A 75 -11.42 -7.22 7.84
CA HIS A 75 -11.67 -6.50 6.61
C HIS A 75 -10.32 -6.05 6.00
N TRP A 76 -10.13 -6.29 4.71
CA TRP A 76 -8.84 -6.07 4.02
C TRP A 76 -8.45 -4.59 3.88
N ILE A 77 -9.42 -3.69 4.07
CA ILE A 77 -9.19 -2.25 4.34
C ILE A 77 -9.38 -2.01 5.84
N PRO A 78 -8.38 -1.48 6.57
CA PRO A 78 -8.54 -1.10 7.97
C PRO A 78 -9.62 -0.03 8.14
N LYS A 79 -10.25 0.01 9.32
CA LYS A 79 -11.30 0.98 9.63
C LYS A 79 -10.78 2.42 9.49
N GLY A 80 -11.50 3.24 8.74
CA GLY A 80 -11.16 4.66 8.52
C GLY A 80 -10.27 4.92 7.30
N PHE A 81 -9.78 3.86 6.65
CA PHE A 81 -9.10 3.96 5.36
C PHE A 81 -10.09 3.73 4.22
N HIS A 82 -9.68 4.20 3.04
CA HIS A 82 -10.38 3.97 1.78
C HIS A 82 -9.52 3.09 0.86
N SER A 83 -10.11 2.64 -0.25
CA SER A 83 -9.41 1.83 -1.26
C SER A 83 -8.13 2.49 -1.75
N LEU A 84 -8.13 3.82 -1.86
CA LEU A 84 -6.95 4.65 -2.13
C LEU A 84 -6.70 5.63 -0.98
N THR A 85 -5.48 5.62 -0.47
CA THR A 85 -4.98 6.51 0.57
C THR A 85 -3.74 7.23 0.05
N PRO A 86 -3.70 8.58 0.03
CA PRO A 86 -2.52 9.32 -0.38
C PRO A 86 -1.29 8.98 0.46
N TYR A 87 -0.15 8.73 -0.20
CA TYR A 87 1.13 8.54 0.48
C TYR A 87 2.08 9.69 0.09
N LEU A 88 2.28 10.58 1.06
CA LEU A 88 3.12 11.76 0.95
C LEU A 88 4.58 11.43 1.28
N HIS A 89 5.50 11.90 0.44
CA HIS A 89 6.93 11.90 0.73
C HIS A 89 7.42 13.33 0.80
N ALA A 90 8.11 13.69 1.88
CA ALA A 90 8.71 15.01 2.00
C ALA A 90 10.13 14.93 2.56
N SER A 91 10.91 15.98 2.32
CA SER A 91 12.14 16.21 3.09
C SER A 91 11.76 16.54 4.55
N PRO A 92 12.53 16.09 5.56
CA PRO A 92 12.32 16.49 6.96
C PRO A 92 12.25 18.01 7.16
N LYS A 93 12.95 18.77 6.30
CA LYS A 93 12.99 20.23 6.33
C LYS A 93 11.64 20.88 6.01
N ALA A 94 10.73 20.18 5.33
CA ALA A 94 9.43 20.69 4.93
C ALA A 94 8.45 20.83 6.10
N LYS A 95 8.65 20.09 7.21
CA LYS A 95 7.74 20.07 8.37
C LYS A 95 6.27 19.88 7.96
N LEU A 96 6.02 18.95 7.03
CA LEU A 96 4.71 18.82 6.38
C LEU A 96 3.58 18.54 7.39
N LEU A 97 3.79 17.70 8.40
CA LEU A 97 2.76 17.45 9.42
C LEU A 97 2.40 18.69 10.23
N ASP A 98 3.35 19.59 10.50
CA ASP A 98 3.06 20.87 11.17
C ASP A 98 2.20 21.75 10.26
N PHE A 99 2.54 21.84 8.98
CA PHE A 99 1.74 22.57 8.00
C PHE A 99 0.31 22.01 7.92
N LEU A 100 0.14 20.69 7.79
CA LEU A 100 -1.20 20.08 7.68
C LEU A 100 -2.04 20.32 8.93
N ARG A 101 -1.44 20.25 10.13
CA ARG A 101 -2.11 20.60 11.39
C ARG A 101 -2.55 22.07 11.39
N ASP A 102 -1.63 22.98 11.10
CA ASP A 102 -1.87 24.42 11.27
C ASP A 102 -2.76 25.01 10.16
N ALA A 103 -2.61 24.52 8.92
CA ALA A 103 -3.39 24.94 7.76
C ALA A 103 -4.79 24.29 7.72
N PHE A 104 -4.84 22.97 7.94
CA PHE A 104 -6.01 22.15 7.62
C PHE A 104 -6.66 21.50 8.84
N GLY A 105 -6.09 21.67 10.04
CA GLY A 105 -6.60 21.05 11.25
C GLY A 105 -6.36 19.53 11.28
N ALA A 106 -5.34 19.05 10.56
CA ALA A 106 -5.04 17.64 10.51
C ALA A 106 -4.71 17.07 11.90
N VAL A 107 -5.25 15.89 12.19
CA VAL A 107 -5.06 15.18 13.47
C VAL A 107 -4.14 14.00 13.26
N GLU A 108 -3.02 13.97 13.97
CA GLU A 108 -2.10 12.83 13.90
C GLU A 108 -2.75 11.57 14.48
N ALA A 109 -2.80 10.51 13.66
CA ALA A 109 -3.40 9.23 14.00
C ALA A 109 -2.34 8.18 14.41
N GLY A 110 -1.10 8.34 13.95
CA GLY A 110 0.01 7.48 14.34
C GLY A 110 1.35 7.96 13.78
N ARG A 111 2.44 7.64 14.47
CA ARG A 111 3.80 8.01 14.05
C ARG A 111 4.80 6.93 14.46
N PHE A 112 5.63 6.55 13.51
CA PHE A 112 6.70 5.57 13.64
C PHE A 112 8.02 6.26 13.26
N PRO A 113 8.82 6.71 14.24
CA PRO A 113 10.09 7.36 13.97
C PRO A 113 11.19 6.34 13.64
N ARG A 114 12.17 6.77 12.86
CA ARG A 114 13.47 6.10 12.70
C ARG A 114 14.37 6.41 13.91
N PRO A 115 15.46 5.65 14.13
CA PRO A 115 16.40 5.91 15.21
C PRO A 115 17.06 7.30 15.16
N ASP A 116 17.17 7.90 13.97
CA ASP A 116 17.71 9.25 13.78
C ASP A 116 16.68 10.38 14.04
N GLY A 117 15.45 10.03 14.41
CA GLY A 117 14.36 10.95 14.70
C GLY A 117 13.52 11.36 13.50
N THR A 118 13.92 11.01 12.27
CA THR A 118 13.09 11.24 11.08
C THR A 118 11.87 10.31 11.07
N ILE A 119 10.81 10.71 10.38
CA ILE A 119 9.56 9.93 10.35
C ILE A 119 9.67 8.82 9.31
N MET A 120 9.68 7.56 9.75
CA MET A 120 9.62 6.39 8.88
C MET A 120 8.26 6.25 8.23
N HIS A 121 7.21 6.40 9.04
CA HIS A 121 5.82 6.37 8.62
C HIS A 121 5.00 7.17 9.63
N ALA A 122 4.01 7.92 9.15
CA ALA A 122 2.99 8.54 9.97
C ALA A 122 1.65 8.53 9.24
N GLN A 123 0.60 8.63 10.02
CA GLN A 123 -0.78 8.74 9.57
C GLN A 123 -1.34 10.03 10.14
N THR A 124 -1.97 10.83 9.29
CA THR A 124 -2.65 12.05 9.70
C THR A 124 -4.03 12.11 9.05
N GLN A 125 -5.04 12.54 9.80
CA GLN A 125 -6.41 12.54 9.36
C GLN A 125 -6.89 13.96 9.09
N ILE A 126 -7.55 14.16 7.94
CA ILE A 126 -8.26 15.39 7.57
C ILE A 126 -9.67 14.99 7.13
N GLY A 127 -10.68 15.39 7.89
CA GLY A 127 -12.06 14.97 7.66
C GLY A 127 -12.20 13.45 7.70
N ASP A 128 -12.72 12.87 6.64
CA ASP A 128 -12.86 11.41 6.47
C ASP A 128 -11.63 10.73 5.85
N SER A 129 -10.57 11.49 5.54
CA SER A 129 -9.41 10.98 4.81
C SER A 129 -8.22 10.80 5.74
N ILE A 130 -7.67 9.59 5.76
CA ILE A 130 -6.32 9.36 6.28
C ILE A 130 -5.32 9.66 5.15
N LEU A 131 -4.22 10.29 5.51
CA LEU A 131 -3.07 10.50 4.66
C LEU A 131 -1.89 9.81 5.31
N GLU A 132 -1.14 9.06 4.52
CA GLU A 132 0.11 8.45 4.94
C GLU A 132 1.28 9.34 4.56
N PHE A 133 2.34 9.26 5.35
CA PHE A 133 3.47 10.15 5.23
C PHE A 133 4.78 9.46 5.61
N ALA A 134 5.84 9.74 4.88
CA ALA A 134 7.20 9.42 5.28
C ALA A 134 8.17 10.55 4.93
N GLU A 135 9.15 10.76 5.82
CA GLU A 135 10.30 11.60 5.52
C GLU A 135 11.32 10.81 4.73
N MET A 136 11.76 11.37 3.61
CA MET A 136 12.70 10.76 2.67
C MET A 136 14.01 11.55 2.61
N PRO A 137 15.16 10.88 2.42
CA PRO A 137 16.44 11.55 2.26
C PRO A 137 16.47 12.39 0.98
N ASP A 138 17.39 13.35 0.88
CA ASP A 138 17.45 14.31 -0.25
C ASP A 138 17.77 13.65 -1.62
N ASP A 139 18.27 12.42 -1.64
CA ASP A 139 18.58 11.62 -2.84
C ASP A 139 17.52 10.56 -3.20
N PHE A 140 16.40 10.48 -2.46
CA PHE A 140 15.28 9.61 -2.80
C PHE A 140 14.75 9.90 -4.21
N ALA A 141 14.73 8.86 -5.05
CA ALA A 141 14.38 8.91 -6.47
C ALA A 141 12.88 8.76 -6.76
N GLY A 142 12.06 8.54 -5.73
CA GLY A 142 10.61 8.44 -5.89
C GLY A 142 9.89 9.79 -5.93
N PRO A 143 8.55 9.74 -5.96
CA PRO A 143 7.67 10.91 -5.87
C PRO A 143 8.04 11.86 -4.74
N ARG A 144 8.08 13.16 -5.02
CA ARG A 144 8.33 14.23 -4.01
C ARG A 144 7.25 15.30 -3.94
N GLY A 145 6.25 15.23 -4.83
CA GLY A 145 5.16 16.18 -4.88
C GLY A 145 3.99 15.54 -5.59
N THR A 146 2.80 15.72 -5.03
CA THR A 146 1.53 15.28 -5.62
C THR A 146 0.55 16.45 -5.64
N SER A 147 -0.65 16.23 -6.16
CA SER A 147 -1.71 17.22 -6.11
C SER A 147 -2.99 16.60 -5.56
N PHE A 148 -3.80 17.44 -4.91
CA PHE A 148 -5.03 17.03 -4.25
C PHE A 148 -6.17 17.95 -4.65
N TRP A 149 -7.34 17.36 -4.84
CA TRP A 149 -8.55 18.05 -4.48
C TRP A 149 -8.79 17.92 -2.99
N TYR A 150 -8.97 19.07 -2.34
CA TYR A 150 -9.27 19.16 -0.92
C TYR A 150 -10.63 19.85 -0.74
N PHE A 151 -11.64 19.06 -0.40
CA PHE A 151 -13.00 19.55 -0.27
C PHE A 151 -13.28 20.07 1.13
N VAL A 152 -13.74 21.32 1.23
CA VAL A 152 -13.96 22.01 2.50
C VAL A 152 -15.25 22.79 2.51
N ASP A 153 -15.81 23.05 3.70
CA ASP A 153 -17.01 23.87 3.80
C ASP A 153 -16.75 25.35 3.44
N ASN A 154 -15.56 25.86 3.76
CA ASN A 154 -15.18 27.25 3.51
C ASN A 154 -13.80 27.32 2.83
N VAL A 155 -13.81 27.53 1.52
CA VAL A 155 -12.62 27.61 0.67
C VAL A 155 -11.75 28.79 1.06
N ASP A 156 -12.34 29.98 1.20
CA ASP A 156 -11.64 31.23 1.47
C ASP A 156 -10.93 31.24 2.82
N GLU A 157 -11.58 30.76 3.87
CA GLU A 157 -10.96 30.63 5.21
C GLU A 157 -9.84 29.59 5.20
N THR A 158 -10.06 28.45 4.55
CA THR A 158 -9.04 27.39 4.48
C THR A 158 -7.82 27.85 3.69
N TYR A 159 -8.03 28.54 2.56
CA TYR A 159 -6.97 29.15 1.78
C TYR A 159 -6.15 30.16 2.61
N ARG A 160 -6.82 31.09 3.32
CA ARG A 160 -6.13 32.07 4.16
C ARG A 160 -5.30 31.41 5.26
N ARG A 161 -5.83 30.38 5.93
CA ARG A 161 -5.09 29.62 6.95
C ARG A 161 -3.88 28.92 6.35
N ALA A 162 -4.01 28.32 5.17
CA ALA A 162 -2.91 27.64 4.51
C ALA A 162 -1.78 28.59 4.10
N VAL A 163 -2.11 29.78 3.57
CA VAL A 163 -1.09 30.80 3.29
C VAL A 163 -0.42 31.29 4.57
N ALA A 164 -1.20 31.52 5.64
CA ALA A 164 -0.67 31.93 6.94
C ALA A 164 0.25 30.88 7.58
N ALA A 165 -0.01 29.59 7.34
CA ALA A 165 0.80 28.47 7.79
C ALA A 165 2.09 28.26 6.95
N GLY A 166 2.35 29.10 5.95
CA GLY A 166 3.55 29.04 5.11
C GLY A 166 3.34 28.40 3.73
N GLY A 167 2.09 28.15 3.34
CA GLY A 167 1.75 27.74 1.98
C GLY A 167 1.96 28.87 0.98
N THR A 168 2.47 28.52 -0.20
CA THR A 168 2.59 29.48 -1.31
C THR A 168 1.28 29.55 -2.07
N SER A 169 0.74 30.74 -2.29
CA SER A 169 -0.47 30.89 -3.10
C SER A 169 -0.24 30.45 -4.55
N LEU A 170 -1.03 29.49 -5.02
CA LEU A 170 -1.08 29.08 -6.42
C LEU A 170 -2.10 29.93 -7.19
N ASN A 171 -3.31 30.06 -6.64
CA ASN A 171 -4.36 30.95 -7.14
C ASN A 171 -5.33 31.32 -6.02
N GLU A 172 -5.80 32.56 -6.02
CA GLU A 172 -6.81 33.00 -5.05
C GLU A 172 -8.15 32.27 -5.26
N PRO A 173 -8.96 32.11 -4.19
CA PRO A 173 -10.31 31.59 -4.26
C PRO A 173 -11.19 32.34 -5.27
N VAL A 174 -11.74 31.62 -6.25
CA VAL A 174 -12.64 32.16 -7.28
C VAL A 174 -13.78 31.19 -7.58
N ASP A 175 -14.94 31.73 -7.96
CA ASP A 175 -16.05 30.92 -8.48
C ASP A 175 -15.72 30.51 -9.91
N ARG A 176 -15.66 29.20 -10.14
CA ARG A 176 -15.30 28.59 -11.41
C ARG A 176 -16.56 28.42 -12.27
N PRO A 177 -16.43 28.51 -13.62
CA PRO A 177 -17.56 28.38 -14.53
C PRO A 177 -18.24 27.00 -14.49
N TYR A 178 -17.57 25.99 -13.93
CA TYR A 178 -18.08 24.64 -13.71
C TYR A 178 -18.74 24.44 -12.33
N GLY A 179 -19.09 25.52 -11.62
CA GLY A 179 -19.93 25.45 -10.42
C GLY A 179 -19.19 25.10 -9.13
N GLN A 180 -17.88 25.38 -9.05
CA GLN A 180 -17.09 25.20 -7.83
C GLN A 180 -16.50 26.52 -7.35
N ARG A 181 -16.46 26.73 -6.04
CA ARG A 181 -15.58 27.72 -5.41
C ARG A 181 -14.23 27.05 -5.23
N GLU A 182 -13.16 27.62 -5.76
CA GLU A 182 -11.85 26.96 -5.73
C GLU A 182 -10.69 27.96 -5.55
N GLY A 183 -9.78 27.65 -4.62
CA GLY A 183 -8.48 28.29 -4.46
C GLY A 183 -7.36 27.26 -4.48
N GLY A 184 -6.10 27.70 -4.58
CA GLY A 184 -4.96 26.80 -4.67
C GLY A 184 -3.78 27.24 -3.82
N VAL A 185 -3.14 26.30 -3.12
CA VAL A 185 -1.85 26.53 -2.43
C VAL A 185 -0.86 25.42 -2.73
N ILE A 186 0.43 25.76 -2.71
CA ILE A 186 1.54 24.82 -2.70
C ILE A 186 2.06 24.73 -1.27
N ASP A 187 2.09 23.54 -0.68
CA ASP A 187 2.63 23.34 0.67
C ASP A 187 4.17 23.39 0.70
N PRO A 188 4.80 23.42 1.90
CA PRO A 188 6.25 23.47 2.02
C PRO A 188 7.00 22.24 1.47
N ALA A 189 6.30 21.12 1.23
CA ALA A 189 6.86 19.93 0.59
C ALA A 189 6.73 19.98 -0.94
N GLY A 190 5.97 20.94 -1.48
CA GLY A 190 5.73 21.11 -2.91
C GLY A 190 4.46 20.43 -3.41
N ASN A 191 3.57 19.93 -2.54
CA ASN A 191 2.29 19.37 -2.98
C ASN A 191 1.29 20.48 -3.28
N TYR A 192 0.44 20.26 -4.27
CA TYR A 192 -0.56 21.22 -4.70
C TYR A 192 -1.91 20.87 -4.07
N TRP A 193 -2.55 21.84 -3.46
CA TRP A 193 -3.84 21.67 -2.80
C TRP A 193 -4.86 22.57 -3.50
N PHE A 194 -5.71 21.96 -4.33
CA PHE A 194 -6.88 22.59 -4.93
C PHE A 194 -8.03 22.54 -3.92
N ILE A 195 -8.15 23.61 -3.14
CA ILE A 195 -9.13 23.76 -2.06
C ILE A 195 -10.47 24.11 -2.71
N SER A 196 -11.44 23.20 -2.65
CA SER A 196 -12.65 23.29 -3.47
C SER A 196 -13.94 23.01 -2.70
N ARG A 197 -15.06 23.49 -3.24
CA ARG A 197 -16.42 23.12 -2.86
C ARG A 197 -17.36 23.27 -4.04
N VAL A 198 -18.32 22.35 -4.18
CA VAL A 198 -19.46 22.52 -5.07
C VAL A 198 -20.40 23.62 -4.55
N ILE A 199 -20.64 24.65 -5.36
CA ILE A 199 -21.46 25.81 -4.98
C ILE A 199 -22.93 25.38 -4.85
N GLY A 200 -23.56 25.72 -3.73
CA GLY A 200 -24.98 25.44 -3.47
C GLY A 200 -25.31 23.97 -3.15
N ALA A 201 -24.33 23.07 -3.14
CA ALA A 201 -24.52 21.70 -2.67
C ALA A 201 -24.57 21.63 -1.14
N GLU A 202 -25.17 20.58 -0.58
CA GLU A 202 -25.16 20.30 0.86
C GLU A 202 -23.75 19.90 1.31
N SER A 203 -23.20 18.85 0.68
CA SER A 203 -21.82 18.39 0.89
C SER A 203 -20.82 19.19 0.05
N PRO A 204 -19.59 19.45 0.56
CA PRO A 204 -18.58 20.15 -0.21
C PRO A 204 -18.01 19.33 -1.38
N ALA A 205 -17.88 18.02 -1.18
CA ALA A 205 -17.36 17.08 -2.16
C ALA A 205 -18.46 16.49 -3.08
N PRO A 206 -18.18 16.23 -4.37
CA PRO A 206 -19.03 15.41 -5.22
C PRO A 206 -19.18 13.98 -4.67
N ALA A 207 -20.29 13.30 -5.01
CA ALA A 207 -20.52 11.93 -4.57
C ALA A 207 -19.40 10.98 -5.06
N GLY A 208 -18.82 10.20 -4.14
CA GLY A 208 -17.72 9.27 -4.39
C GLY A 208 -16.31 9.85 -4.17
N MET A 209 -16.19 11.17 -3.99
CA MET A 209 -14.94 11.82 -3.58
C MET A 209 -14.83 11.85 -2.05
N HIS A 210 -13.61 11.82 -1.55
CA HIS A 210 -13.30 11.96 -0.12
C HIS A 210 -12.90 13.39 0.21
N THR A 211 -12.73 13.73 1.49
CA THR A 211 -12.25 15.05 1.92
C THR A 211 -10.96 15.43 1.20
N VAL A 212 -10.01 14.49 1.09
CA VAL A 212 -8.78 14.65 0.32
C VAL A 212 -8.71 13.54 -0.71
N SER A 213 -8.83 13.90 -2.00
CA SER A 213 -8.68 12.99 -3.13
C SER A 213 -7.46 13.39 -3.96
N THR A 214 -6.62 12.42 -4.30
CA THR A 214 -5.49 12.65 -5.22
C THR A 214 -6.00 13.20 -6.55
N TYR A 215 -5.26 14.13 -7.12
CA TYR A 215 -5.42 14.60 -8.49
C TYR A 215 -4.14 14.29 -9.26
N PHE A 216 -4.24 13.55 -10.36
CA PHE A 216 -3.08 13.24 -11.18
C PHE A 216 -2.93 14.23 -12.33
N ILE A 217 -1.77 14.88 -12.41
CA ILE A 217 -1.33 15.56 -13.62
C ILE A 217 -0.47 14.55 -14.38
N ALA A 218 -0.98 14.02 -15.48
CA ALA A 218 -0.39 12.86 -16.17
C ALA A 218 -0.14 13.15 -17.65
N ARG A 219 0.83 12.46 -18.26
CA ARG A 219 1.08 12.50 -19.71
C ARG A 219 0.35 11.35 -20.40
N GLY A 220 -0.45 11.66 -21.41
CA GLY A 220 -1.24 10.68 -22.15
C GLY A 220 -2.32 10.05 -21.27
N VAL A 221 -3.23 10.88 -20.77
CA VAL A 221 -4.32 10.46 -19.86
C VAL A 221 -5.10 9.24 -20.38
N PRO A 222 -5.46 9.12 -21.68
CA PRO A 222 -6.15 7.93 -22.17
C PRO A 222 -5.37 6.62 -21.93
N ALA A 223 -4.05 6.62 -22.13
CA ALA A 223 -3.21 5.45 -21.89
C ALA A 223 -3.07 5.17 -20.39
N PHE A 224 -3.04 6.21 -19.55
CA PHE A 224 -3.02 6.02 -18.11
C PHE A 224 -4.33 5.43 -17.58
N ILE A 225 -5.49 5.89 -18.08
CA ILE A 225 -6.80 5.29 -17.77
C ILE A 225 -6.79 3.80 -18.14
N GLN A 226 -6.34 3.44 -19.35
CA GLN A 226 -6.28 2.05 -19.79
C GLN A 226 -5.39 1.18 -18.88
N PHE A 227 -4.26 1.73 -18.42
CA PHE A 227 -3.42 1.05 -17.43
C PHE A 227 -4.19 0.81 -16.12
N LEU A 228 -4.86 1.83 -15.58
CA LEU A 228 -5.62 1.74 -14.33
C LEU A 228 -6.79 0.74 -14.42
N GLU A 229 -7.51 0.72 -15.55
CA GLU A 229 -8.56 -0.25 -15.84
C GLU A 229 -7.99 -1.68 -15.82
N SER A 230 -6.86 -1.89 -16.51
CA SER A 230 -6.24 -3.22 -16.66
C SER A 230 -5.58 -3.73 -15.37
N ALA A 231 -4.91 -2.85 -14.63
CA ALA A 231 -4.16 -3.19 -13.43
C ALA A 231 -5.07 -3.29 -12.21
N PHE A 232 -5.93 -2.29 -12.01
CA PHE A 232 -6.62 -2.04 -10.75
C PHE A 232 -8.14 -2.08 -10.87
N GLY A 233 -8.69 -2.41 -12.04
CA GLY A 233 -10.15 -2.48 -12.24
C GLY A 233 -10.82 -1.12 -12.13
N ALA A 234 -10.09 -0.06 -12.49
CA ALA A 234 -10.63 1.29 -12.48
C ALA A 234 -11.83 1.45 -13.42
N SER A 235 -12.66 2.46 -13.18
CA SER A 235 -13.75 2.85 -14.10
C SER A 235 -13.81 4.36 -14.26
N VAL A 236 -14.14 4.82 -15.47
CA VAL A 236 -14.34 6.25 -15.74
C VAL A 236 -15.71 6.67 -15.22
N VAL A 237 -15.74 7.60 -14.28
CA VAL A 237 -16.98 8.19 -13.75
C VAL A 237 -17.41 9.38 -14.59
N GLU A 238 -16.46 10.25 -14.92
CA GLU A 238 -16.70 11.37 -15.83
C GLU A 238 -15.42 11.70 -16.63
N LYS A 239 -15.60 12.30 -17.79
CA LYS A 239 -14.50 12.69 -18.67
C LYS A 239 -14.90 13.93 -19.46
N HIS A 240 -14.02 14.92 -19.47
CA HIS A 240 -14.17 16.16 -20.20
C HIS A 240 -12.97 16.36 -21.13
N GLU A 241 -13.25 16.49 -22.41
CA GLU A 241 -12.25 16.76 -23.44
C GLU A 241 -12.20 18.26 -23.75
N GLY A 242 -10.99 18.78 -23.89
CA GLY A 242 -10.74 20.13 -24.37
C GLY A 242 -10.91 20.23 -25.89
N PRO A 243 -10.85 21.46 -26.45
CA PRO A 243 -10.99 21.69 -27.89
C PRO A 243 -9.94 20.97 -28.75
N ASP A 244 -8.78 20.65 -28.19
CA ASP A 244 -7.69 19.93 -28.85
C ASP A 244 -7.80 18.40 -28.70
N GLY A 245 -8.89 17.89 -28.11
CA GLY A 245 -9.15 16.47 -27.88
C GLY A 245 -8.41 15.87 -26.69
N ARG A 246 -7.61 16.65 -25.95
CA ARG A 246 -6.99 16.18 -24.71
C ARG A 246 -8.02 16.08 -23.59
N ILE A 247 -7.83 15.13 -22.69
CA ILE A 247 -8.64 15.03 -21.48
C ILE A 247 -8.15 16.08 -20.48
N VAL A 248 -8.87 17.20 -20.40
CA VAL A 248 -8.53 18.29 -19.47
C VAL A 248 -8.94 17.97 -18.04
N HIS A 249 -9.95 17.10 -17.88
CA HIS A 249 -10.40 16.59 -16.59
C HIS A 249 -11.08 15.23 -16.76
N ALA A 250 -10.74 14.27 -15.92
CA ALA A 250 -11.47 13.03 -15.74
C ALA A 250 -11.56 12.65 -14.27
N ARG A 251 -12.66 12.01 -13.90
CA ARG A 251 -12.85 11.38 -12.59
C ARG A 251 -12.86 9.88 -12.77
N ILE A 252 -11.98 9.21 -12.04
CA ILE A 252 -11.77 7.77 -12.12
C ILE A 252 -12.09 7.17 -10.75
N ARG A 253 -12.73 6.00 -10.76
CA ARG A 253 -13.07 5.24 -9.55
C ARG A 253 -12.24 3.97 -9.46
N ILE A 254 -11.66 3.73 -8.28
CA ILE A 254 -11.11 2.43 -7.87
C ILE A 254 -11.70 2.11 -6.49
N GLY A 255 -12.41 0.98 -6.39
CA GLY A 255 -13.12 0.60 -5.16
C GLY A 255 -14.14 1.67 -4.74
N ASP A 256 -13.97 2.20 -3.53
CA ASP A 256 -14.79 3.27 -2.94
C ASP A 256 -14.18 4.68 -3.10
N SER A 257 -13.06 4.84 -3.81
CA SER A 257 -12.38 6.12 -4.00
C SER A 257 -12.50 6.65 -5.42
N ASP A 258 -13.10 7.84 -5.56
CA ASP A 258 -12.95 8.65 -6.76
C ASP A 258 -11.76 9.61 -6.63
N PHE A 259 -11.04 9.77 -7.73
CA PHE A 259 -9.91 10.69 -7.85
C PHE A 259 -9.91 11.40 -9.21
N GLY A 260 -9.28 12.56 -9.26
CA GLY A 260 -9.22 13.39 -10.46
C GLY A 260 -7.96 13.14 -11.27
N MET A 261 -8.00 13.44 -12.56
CA MET A 261 -6.79 13.58 -13.37
C MET A 261 -6.99 14.52 -14.55
N GLY A 262 -5.90 15.14 -14.99
CA GLY A 262 -5.86 15.98 -16.18
C GLY A 262 -4.56 15.81 -16.95
N GLU A 263 -4.62 16.10 -18.25
CA GLU A 263 -3.46 16.05 -19.13
C GLU A 263 -2.45 17.14 -18.76
N ALA A 264 -1.19 16.74 -18.66
CA ALA A 264 -0.08 17.65 -18.39
C ALA A 264 0.12 18.62 -19.56
N GLN A 265 0.05 19.91 -19.28
CA GLN A 265 0.16 20.97 -20.28
C GLN A 265 0.68 22.27 -19.67
N GLU A 266 1.46 23.02 -20.46
CA GLU A 266 1.99 24.34 -20.09
C GLU A 266 2.67 24.35 -18.71
N GLN A 267 2.14 25.09 -17.75
CA GLN A 267 2.63 25.16 -16.37
C GLN A 267 2.33 23.90 -15.53
N TRP A 268 1.40 23.05 -15.96
CA TRP A 268 1.03 21.81 -15.28
C TRP A 268 1.86 20.66 -15.83
N GLN A 269 3.01 20.42 -15.21
CA GLN A 269 3.89 19.29 -15.54
C GLN A 269 3.49 18.04 -14.73
N PRO A 270 3.84 16.83 -15.19
CA PRO A 270 3.50 15.64 -14.44
C PRO A 270 4.09 15.62 -13.05
N MET A 271 3.28 15.19 -12.10
CA MET A 271 3.64 15.08 -10.69
C MET A 271 3.35 13.65 -10.24
N PRO A 272 4.34 12.74 -10.38
CA PRO A 272 4.19 11.38 -9.90
C PRO A 272 3.86 11.36 -8.42
N ALA A 273 2.94 10.50 -8.00
CA ALA A 273 2.41 10.41 -6.65
C ALA A 273 2.73 9.07 -5.99
N GLY A 274 2.73 9.04 -4.65
CA GLY A 274 2.66 7.81 -3.86
C GLY A 274 1.22 7.53 -3.47
N ILE A 275 0.76 6.30 -3.67
CA ILE A 275 -0.61 5.87 -3.35
C ILE A 275 -0.55 4.54 -2.64
N HIS A 276 -1.10 4.50 -1.43
CA HIS A 276 -1.44 3.26 -0.79
C HIS A 276 -2.78 2.78 -1.34
N HIS A 277 -2.76 1.65 -2.02
CA HIS A 277 -3.92 1.04 -2.62
C HIS A 277 -4.24 -0.27 -1.91
N TYR A 278 -5.29 -0.23 -1.08
CA TYR A 278 -5.81 -1.45 -0.50
C TYR A 278 -6.49 -2.28 -1.59
N VAL A 279 -6.22 -3.59 -1.59
CA VAL A 279 -6.80 -4.56 -2.52
C VAL A 279 -7.20 -5.83 -1.76
N PRO A 280 -8.22 -6.55 -2.22
CA PRO A 280 -8.62 -7.82 -1.59
C PRO A 280 -7.56 -8.93 -1.77
N ASN A 281 -6.70 -8.83 -2.79
CA ASN A 281 -5.63 -9.78 -3.05
C ASN A 281 -4.41 -9.07 -3.68
N VAL A 282 -3.36 -8.88 -2.89
CA VAL A 282 -2.10 -8.24 -3.33
C VAL A 282 -1.41 -8.98 -4.45
N ASP A 283 -1.29 -10.32 -4.39
CA ASP A 283 -0.57 -11.08 -5.42
C ASP A 283 -1.24 -10.93 -6.78
N GLU A 284 -2.55 -11.04 -6.82
CA GLU A 284 -3.30 -10.88 -8.06
C GLU A 284 -3.20 -9.45 -8.60
N ALA A 285 -3.38 -8.43 -7.75
CA ALA A 285 -3.25 -7.03 -8.16
C ALA A 285 -1.83 -6.72 -8.66
N TYR A 286 -0.82 -7.24 -7.98
CA TYR A 286 0.58 -7.10 -8.37
C TYR A 286 0.85 -7.73 -9.73
N GLN A 287 0.40 -8.97 -9.97
CA GLN A 287 0.57 -9.63 -11.27
C GLN A 287 -0.17 -8.90 -12.39
N ARG A 288 -1.39 -8.42 -12.15
CA ARG A 288 -2.13 -7.60 -13.13
C ARG A 288 -1.40 -6.30 -13.46
N ALA A 289 -0.87 -5.61 -12.45
CA ALA A 289 -0.11 -4.38 -12.65
C ALA A 289 1.15 -4.62 -13.50
N LEU A 290 1.91 -5.69 -13.23
CA LEU A 290 3.06 -6.06 -14.06
C LEU A 290 2.65 -6.40 -15.50
N ALA A 291 1.55 -7.14 -15.68
CA ALA A 291 1.02 -7.48 -17.01
C ALA A 291 0.55 -6.23 -17.78
N ALA A 292 0.06 -5.21 -17.07
CA ALA A 292 -0.33 -3.91 -17.62
C ALA A 292 0.86 -2.97 -17.91
N GLY A 293 2.09 -3.37 -17.57
CA GLY A 293 3.32 -2.61 -17.89
C GLY A 293 3.93 -1.86 -16.70
N ALA A 294 3.46 -2.10 -15.47
CA ALA A 294 4.15 -1.59 -14.28
C ALA A 294 5.49 -2.29 -14.06
N LYS A 295 6.41 -1.61 -13.37
CA LYS A 295 7.66 -2.18 -12.89
C LYS A 295 7.50 -2.64 -11.45
N SER A 296 8.16 -3.74 -11.10
CA SER A 296 8.26 -4.17 -9.71
C SER A 296 9.09 -3.16 -8.91
N LEU A 297 8.52 -2.65 -7.82
CA LEU A 297 9.27 -1.96 -6.77
C LEU A 297 9.66 -2.96 -5.67
N GLU A 298 8.68 -3.75 -5.23
CA GLU A 298 8.87 -4.79 -4.22
C GLU A 298 7.88 -5.94 -4.45
N PRO A 299 8.32 -7.22 -4.46
CA PRO A 299 7.41 -8.35 -4.63
C PRO A 299 6.50 -8.57 -3.40
N PRO A 300 5.33 -9.21 -3.58
CA PRO A 300 4.42 -9.53 -2.49
C PRO A 300 5.09 -10.28 -1.33
N SER A 301 4.91 -9.76 -0.12
CA SER A 301 5.36 -10.39 1.13
C SER A 301 4.44 -10.04 2.30
N ASP A 302 4.35 -10.95 3.27
CA ASP A 302 3.68 -10.66 4.54
C ASP A 302 4.59 -9.81 5.42
N LYS A 303 4.00 -8.83 6.08
CA LYS A 303 4.68 -7.85 6.92
C LYS A 303 4.41 -8.13 8.39
N PRO A 304 5.37 -7.82 9.28
CA PRO A 304 5.24 -8.10 10.71
C PRO A 304 4.11 -7.32 11.40
N TYR A 305 3.55 -6.31 10.73
CA TYR A 305 2.46 -5.46 11.21
C TYR A 305 1.08 -5.89 10.69
N GLY A 306 0.93 -7.11 10.18
CA GLY A 306 -0.39 -7.67 9.88
C GLY A 306 -0.92 -7.43 8.47
N ASP A 307 -0.05 -6.99 7.57
CA ASP A 307 -0.40 -6.72 6.17
C ASP A 307 0.33 -7.64 5.20
N ARG A 308 -0.34 -8.01 4.11
CA ARG A 308 0.32 -8.49 2.91
C ARG A 308 0.54 -7.31 1.97
N TYR A 309 1.75 -7.13 1.49
CA TYR A 309 2.16 -5.89 0.82
C TYR A 309 3.03 -6.16 -0.41
N ALA A 310 2.85 -5.35 -1.45
CA ALA A 310 3.73 -5.26 -2.61
C ALA A 310 3.85 -3.82 -3.11
N GLY A 311 4.89 -3.51 -3.88
CA GLY A 311 5.06 -2.21 -4.51
C GLY A 311 5.22 -2.33 -6.02
N VAL A 312 4.57 -1.44 -6.78
CA VAL A 312 4.79 -1.29 -8.22
C VAL A 312 4.95 0.17 -8.63
N ILE A 313 5.69 0.42 -9.70
CA ILE A 313 5.81 1.73 -10.33
C ILE A 313 5.08 1.68 -11.67
N ASP A 314 4.07 2.54 -11.86
CA ASP A 314 3.32 2.58 -13.11
C ASP A 314 4.10 3.28 -14.26
N PRO A 315 3.57 3.26 -15.50
CA PRO A 315 4.23 3.93 -16.63
C PRO A 315 4.38 5.46 -16.49
N GLN A 316 3.61 6.11 -15.61
CA GLN A 316 3.70 7.54 -15.32
C GLN A 316 4.75 7.84 -14.23
N GLY A 317 5.29 6.80 -13.57
CA GLY A 317 6.24 6.93 -12.48
C GLY A 317 5.58 7.02 -11.09
N ASN A 318 4.26 6.84 -10.98
CA ASN A 318 3.60 6.80 -9.68
C ASN A 318 3.94 5.50 -8.94
N TYR A 319 4.03 5.61 -7.62
CA TYR A 319 4.32 4.49 -6.74
C TYR A 319 3.00 4.00 -6.14
N TRP A 320 2.69 2.73 -6.37
CA TRP A 320 1.51 2.07 -5.86
C TRP A 320 1.92 1.02 -4.84
N TYR A 321 1.51 1.24 -3.59
CA TYR A 321 1.73 0.34 -2.47
C TYR A 321 0.46 -0.50 -2.29
N LEU A 322 0.49 -1.72 -2.84
CA LEU A 322 -0.63 -2.64 -2.86
C LEU A 322 -0.68 -3.39 -1.53
N THR A 323 -1.81 -3.31 -0.83
CA THR A 323 -1.92 -3.88 0.52
C THR A 323 -3.22 -4.64 0.73
N THR A 324 -3.14 -5.79 1.37
CA THR A 324 -4.28 -6.51 1.95
C THR A 324 -4.01 -6.60 3.43
N HIS A 325 -4.88 -6.00 4.25
CA HIS A 325 -4.82 -6.23 5.69
C HIS A 325 -5.25 -7.67 5.99
N ILE A 326 -4.39 -8.45 6.65
CA ILE A 326 -4.59 -9.91 6.84
C ILE A 326 -4.85 -10.30 8.30
N HIS A 327 -4.37 -9.53 9.28
CA HIS A 327 -4.70 -9.72 10.69
C HIS A 327 -4.32 -8.50 11.54
N ASP A 328 -5.10 -8.24 12.59
CA ASP A 328 -4.71 -7.25 13.60
C ASP A 328 -3.48 -7.72 14.37
N VAL A 329 -2.54 -6.82 14.62
CA VAL A 329 -1.44 -7.04 15.56
C VAL A 329 -1.78 -6.41 16.90
N SER A 330 -1.60 -7.16 17.98
CA SER A 330 -1.74 -6.63 19.34
C SER A 330 -0.66 -5.58 19.60
N ALA A 331 -1.08 -4.42 20.12
CA ALA A 331 -0.21 -3.31 20.52
C ALA A 331 0.81 -3.69 21.61
#